data_AF-A0A8J1MI42-F1
#
_entry.id   AF-A0A8J1MI42-F1
#
_cell.length_a   1.000
_cell.length_b   1.000
_cell.length_c   1.000
_cell.angle_alpha   90.00
_cell.angle_beta   90.00
_cell.angle_gamma   90.00
#
_symmetry.space_group_name_H-M   'P 1'
#
loop_
_entity.id
_entity.type
_entity.pdbx_description
1 polymer ?
#
loop_
_entity_poly.entity_id
_entity_poly.type
_entity_poly.pdbx_seq_one_letter_code
_entity_poly.pdbx_strand_id
1 'polypeptide(L)'
;MKQELLRDIRKEMRIAAGAQKLYLVTKDRQTKAQVKELRNISERKVKALFSSLHKLNVQLAQREAENSPDAVLETTRDTDVNFPAPEITAPEVQVISDPASDSSQVSILH
;
A
#
# COMPACT_ATOMS: atom_id res chain seq x y z
N MET A 1 -9.04 -10.69 2.68
CA MET A 1 -7.76 -11.22 3.22
C MET A 1 -6.84 -10.13 3.79
N LYS A 2 -6.31 -9.18 3.00
CA LYS A 2 -5.40 -8.14 3.53
C LYS A 2 -6.01 -7.29 4.66
N GLN A 3 -7.25 -6.80 4.46
CA GLN A 3 -7.96 -6.01 5.48
C GLN A 3 -8.22 -6.79 6.78
N GLU A 4 -8.49 -8.09 6.65
CA GLU A 4 -8.68 -8.98 7.79
C GLU A 4 -7.39 -9.16 8.60
N LEU A 5 -6.26 -9.43 7.93
CA LEU A 5 -4.95 -9.48 8.59
C LEU A 5 -4.64 -8.18 9.32
N LEU A 6 -4.90 -7.02 8.70
CA LEU A 6 -4.70 -5.71 9.33
C LEU A 6 -5.62 -5.49 10.54
N ARG A 7 -6.86 -5.99 10.50
CA ARG A 7 -7.79 -5.93 11.63
C ARG A 7 -7.27 -6.79 12.79
N ASP A 8 -6.81 -8.01 12.50
CA ASP A 8 -6.35 -8.95 13.52
C ASP A 8 -5.02 -8.53 14.14
N ILE A 9 -4.09 -7.96 13.36
CA ILE A 9 -2.87 -7.34 13.89
C ILE A 9 -3.23 -6.24 14.88
N ARG A 10 -4.12 -5.31 14.50
CA ARG A 10 -4.56 -4.22 15.38
C ARG A 10 -5.22 -4.75 16.66
N LYS A 11 -6.02 -5.81 16.55
CA LYS A 11 -6.66 -6.46 17.70
C LYS A 11 -5.61 -7.05 18.66
N GLU A 12 -4.69 -7.86 18.17
CA GLU A 12 -3.67 -8.50 19.01
C GLU A 12 -2.68 -7.48 19.61
N MET A 13 -2.33 -6.40 18.88
CA MET A 13 -1.55 -5.29 19.44
C MET A 13 -2.27 -4.61 20.61
N ARG A 14 -3.58 -4.35 20.49
CA ARG A 14 -4.38 -3.78 21.59
C ARG A 14 -4.44 -4.72 22.79
N ILE A 15 -4.58 -6.03 22.55
CA ILE A 15 -4.58 -7.04 23.62
C ILE A 15 -3.22 -7.05 24.32
N ALA A 16 -2.11 -7.09 23.59
CA ALA A 16 -0.76 -7.08 24.19
C ALA A 16 -0.52 -5.81 25.01
N ALA A 17 -0.89 -4.63 24.49
CA ALA A 17 -0.79 -3.38 25.22
C ALA A 17 -1.69 -3.33 26.47
N GLY A 18 -2.91 -3.85 26.38
CA GLY A 18 -3.83 -3.98 27.51
C GLY A 18 -3.30 -4.93 28.57
N ALA A 19 -2.78 -6.10 28.17
CA ALA A 19 -2.16 -7.07 29.06
C ALA A 19 -0.93 -6.49 29.75
N GLN A 20 -0.11 -5.69 29.05
CA GLN A 20 1.01 -4.99 29.66
C GLN A 20 0.55 -4.01 30.76
N LYS A 21 -0.50 -3.23 30.52
CA LYS A 21 -1.06 -2.32 31.53
C LYS A 21 -1.59 -3.09 32.74
N LEU A 22 -2.33 -4.18 32.50
CA LEU A 22 -2.83 -5.05 33.57
C LEU A 22 -1.70 -5.65 34.40
N TYR A 23 -0.64 -6.16 33.75
CA TYR A 23 0.51 -6.76 34.42
C TYR A 23 1.17 -5.81 35.43
N LEU A 24 1.24 -4.51 35.10
CA LEU A 24 1.83 -3.50 35.98
C LEU A 24 1.02 -3.26 37.25
N VAL A 25 -0.32 -3.36 37.16
CA VAL A 25 -1.22 -3.09 38.29
C VAL A 25 -1.62 -4.35 39.06
N THR A 26 -1.44 -5.54 38.48
CA THR A 26 -1.75 -6.80 39.16
C THR A 26 -0.73 -7.13 40.24
N LYS A 27 -1.22 -7.35 41.46
CA LYS A 27 -0.42 -7.75 42.64
C LYS A 27 -0.39 -9.26 42.84
N ASP A 28 -1.53 -9.92 42.62
CA ASP A 28 -1.64 -11.38 42.77
C ASP A 28 -0.68 -12.11 41.80
N ARG A 29 0.13 -13.02 42.34
CA ARG A 29 1.20 -13.69 41.58
C ARG A 29 0.64 -14.56 40.46
N GLN A 30 -0.45 -15.28 40.72
CA GLN A 30 -1.03 -16.21 39.75
C GLN A 30 -1.65 -15.44 38.58
N THR A 31 -2.47 -14.45 38.87
CA THR A 31 -3.08 -13.57 37.87
C THR A 31 -2.00 -12.84 37.08
N LYS A 32 -0.93 -12.37 37.75
CA LYS A 32 0.19 -11.69 37.08
C LYS A 32 0.91 -12.60 36.08
N ALA A 33 1.08 -13.88 36.41
CA ALA A 33 1.65 -14.87 35.49
C ALA A 33 0.73 -15.13 34.28
N GLN A 34 -0.58 -15.24 34.50
CA GLN A 34 -1.57 -15.41 33.43
C GLN A 34 -1.59 -14.22 32.47
N VAL A 35 -1.57 -13.00 33.01
CA VAL A 35 -1.53 -11.77 32.19
C VAL A 35 -0.23 -11.67 31.38
N LYS A 36 0.90 -12.07 31.98
CA LYS A 36 2.18 -12.17 31.24
C LYS A 36 2.08 -13.16 30.08
N GLU A 37 1.48 -14.31 30.30
CA GLU A 37 1.31 -15.32 29.25
C GLU A 37 0.37 -14.83 28.14
N LEU A 38 -0.74 -14.19 28.49
CA LEU A 38 -1.63 -13.55 27.51
C LEU A 38 -0.87 -12.56 26.63
N ARG A 39 -0.04 -11.68 27.23
CA ARG A 39 0.81 -10.74 26.49
C ARG A 39 1.73 -11.47 25.51
N ASN A 40 2.45 -12.50 25.98
CA ASN A 40 3.40 -13.26 25.17
C ASN A 40 2.70 -13.98 24.00
N ILE A 41 1.50 -14.52 24.21
CA ILE A 41 0.69 -15.15 23.16
C ILE A 41 0.31 -14.12 22.10
N SER A 42 -0.22 -12.95 22.51
CA SER A 42 -0.59 -11.89 21.57
C SER A 42 0.61 -11.37 20.79
N GLU A 43 1.76 -11.18 21.42
CA GLU A 43 3.01 -10.78 20.73
C GLU A 43 3.45 -11.81 19.68
N ARG A 44 3.39 -13.11 20.00
CA ARG A 44 3.68 -14.18 19.03
C ARG A 44 2.71 -14.15 17.86
N LYS A 45 1.41 -13.95 18.12
CA LYS A 45 0.39 -13.83 17.07
C LYS A 45 0.63 -12.62 16.18
N VAL A 46 0.97 -11.46 16.74
CA VAL A 46 1.31 -10.25 15.96
C VAL A 46 2.44 -10.55 14.97
N LYS A 47 3.52 -11.20 15.44
CA LYS A 47 4.65 -11.59 14.56
C LYS A 47 4.19 -12.51 13.43
N ALA A 48 3.43 -13.56 13.74
CA ALA A 48 2.91 -14.49 12.74
C ALA A 48 2.01 -13.80 11.70
N LEU A 49 1.12 -12.92 12.15
CA LEU A 49 0.22 -12.16 11.28
C LEU A 49 0.98 -11.19 10.38
N PHE A 50 2.03 -10.53 10.88
CA PHE A 50 2.90 -9.69 10.05
C PHE A 50 3.62 -10.49 8.96
N SER A 51 4.14 -11.68 9.29
CA SER A 51 4.74 -12.56 8.29
C SER A 51 3.74 -12.96 7.20
N SER A 52 2.51 -13.31 7.58
CA SER A 52 1.43 -13.63 6.63
C SER A 52 1.06 -12.42 5.76
N LEU A 53 0.98 -11.23 6.33
CA LEU A 53 0.71 -9.99 5.59
C LEU A 53 1.82 -9.66 4.60
N HIS A 54 3.07 -9.82 5.00
CA HIS A 54 4.22 -9.62 4.13
C HIS A 54 4.20 -10.59 2.95
N LYS A 55 4.00 -11.89 3.21
CA LYS A 55 3.86 -12.91 2.15
C LYS A 55 2.74 -12.57 1.17
N LEU A 56 1.58 -12.16 1.67
CA LEU A 56 0.45 -11.76 0.83
C LEU A 56 0.78 -10.54 -0.06
N ASN A 57 1.46 -9.53 0.50
CA ASN A 57 1.86 -8.35 -0.26
C ASN A 57 2.85 -8.70 -1.38
N VAL A 58 3.82 -9.58 -1.12
CA VAL A 58 4.76 -10.04 -2.15
C VAL A 58 4.03 -10.75 -3.30
N GLN A 59 3.09 -11.64 -2.98
CA GLN A 59 2.30 -12.35 -4.00
C GLN A 59 1.43 -11.41 -4.84
N LEU A 60 0.84 -10.39 -4.22
CA LEU A 60 0.05 -9.38 -4.94
C LEU A 60 0.94 -8.55 -5.88
N ALA A 61 2.09 -8.08 -5.40
CA ALA A 61 3.03 -7.31 -6.20
C ALA A 61 3.56 -8.13 -7.41
N GLN A 62 3.85 -9.41 -7.20
CA GLN A 62 4.26 -10.30 -8.28
C GLN A 62 3.16 -10.45 -9.35
N ARG A 63 1.91 -10.68 -8.93
CA ARG A 63 0.78 -10.75 -9.86
C ARG A 63 0.57 -9.43 -10.61
N GLU A 64 0.70 -8.30 -9.94
CA GLU A 64 0.58 -6.97 -10.56
C GLU A 64 1.66 -6.76 -11.62
N ALA A 65 2.90 -7.19 -11.36
CA ALA A 65 3.99 -7.16 -12.34
C ALA A 65 3.73 -8.09 -13.55
N GLU A 66 3.23 -9.31 -13.32
CA GLU A 66 2.90 -10.28 -14.37
C GLU A 66 1.71 -9.85 -15.25
N ASN A 67 0.78 -9.06 -14.71
CA ASN A 67 -0.40 -8.56 -15.43
C ASN A 67 -0.20 -7.14 -15.99
N SER A 68 1.01 -6.58 -15.91
CA SER A 68 1.34 -5.31 -16.55
C SER A 68 1.40 -5.52 -18.08
N PRO A 69 0.68 -4.71 -18.88
CA PRO A 69 0.59 -4.87 -20.33
C PRO A 69 1.93 -4.73 -21.10
N ASP A 70 3.00 -4.27 -20.44
CA ASP A 70 4.35 -4.24 -21.02
C ASP A 70 4.98 -5.64 -21.20
N ALA A 71 4.37 -6.71 -20.68
CA ALA A 71 4.90 -8.07 -20.80
C ALA A 71 4.53 -8.80 -22.11
N VAL A 72 3.76 -8.19 -23.02
CA VAL A 72 3.31 -8.82 -24.28
C VAL A 72 3.71 -7.98 -25.50
N LEU A 73 5.02 -7.81 -25.74
CA LEU A 73 5.52 -7.26 -27.01
C LEU A 73 6.85 -7.89 -27.50
N GLU A 74 7.18 -9.14 -27.16
CA GLU A 74 8.40 -9.79 -27.68
C GLU A 74 8.20 -11.28 -28.00
N THR A 75 7.40 -11.58 -29.03
CA THR A 75 7.46 -12.79 -29.89
C THR A 75 6.32 -12.65 -30.91
N THR A 76 6.45 -12.56 -32.22
CA THR A 76 7.44 -13.03 -33.20
C THR A 76 7.33 -12.10 -34.42
N ARG A 77 8.40 -11.39 -34.78
CA ARG A 77 8.59 -10.93 -36.17
C ARG A 77 8.94 -12.16 -36.99
N ASP A 78 8.03 -12.61 -37.84
CA ASP A 78 8.31 -13.34 -39.08
C ASP A 78 7.00 -13.75 -39.74
N THR A 79 6.36 -12.82 -40.44
CA THR A 79 5.64 -13.14 -41.67
C THR A 79 5.58 -11.90 -42.54
N ASP A 80 6.10 -12.03 -43.75
CA ASP A 80 6.00 -11.08 -44.86
C ASP A 80 4.58 -10.52 -44.96
N VAL A 81 4.40 -9.25 -44.60
CA VAL A 81 3.26 -8.46 -45.06
C VAL A 81 3.82 -7.11 -45.48
N ASN A 82 3.85 -6.92 -46.80
CA ASN A 82 4.17 -5.66 -47.47
C ASN A 82 3.17 -4.59 -47.01
N PHE A 83 3.58 -3.71 -46.10
CA PHE A 83 2.87 -2.48 -45.77
C PHE A 83 3.48 -1.32 -46.55
N PRO A 84 2.69 -0.51 -47.27
CA PRO A 84 3.21 0.66 -47.96
C PRO A 84 3.66 1.74 -46.98
N ALA A 85 4.59 2.58 -47.46
CA ALA A 85 5.43 3.55 -46.76
C ALA A 85 4.74 4.47 -45.72
N PRO A 86 5.48 4.95 -44.71
CA PRO A 86 4.96 5.80 -43.64
C PRO A 86 4.72 7.23 -44.13
N GLU A 87 3.47 7.71 -44.06
CA GLU A 87 3.18 9.13 -44.13
C GLU A 87 3.52 9.78 -42.79
N ILE A 88 4.61 10.54 -42.79
CA ILE A 88 5.10 11.30 -41.64
C ILE A 88 4.19 12.53 -41.48
N THR A 89 3.06 12.38 -40.80
CA THR A 89 2.30 13.55 -40.35
C THR A 89 2.96 14.09 -39.09
N ALA A 90 3.53 15.28 -39.23
CA ALA A 90 4.28 16.00 -38.20
C ALA A 90 3.51 16.12 -36.87
N PRO A 91 4.19 16.18 -35.71
CA PRO A 91 3.53 16.43 -34.44
C PRO A 91 2.97 17.85 -34.42
N GLU A 92 1.65 17.99 -34.33
CA GLU A 92 1.03 19.25 -33.92
C GLU A 92 1.52 19.59 -32.52
N VAL A 93 2.35 20.62 -32.46
CA VAL A 93 2.85 21.26 -31.24
C VAL A 93 1.64 21.74 -30.46
N GLN A 94 1.33 21.12 -29.31
CA GLN A 94 0.38 21.68 -28.35
C GLN A 94 1.00 22.96 -27.78
N VAL A 95 0.53 24.10 -28.29
CA VAL A 95 0.89 25.43 -27.82
C VAL A 95 0.28 25.62 -26.43
N ILE A 96 1.15 25.55 -25.42
CA ILE A 96 0.86 26.00 -24.05
C ILE A 96 0.46 27.47 -24.17
N SER A 97 -0.80 27.78 -23.86
CA SER A 97 -1.28 29.15 -23.73
C SER A 97 -1.48 29.44 -22.25
N ASP A 98 -0.45 29.99 -21.61
CA ASP A 98 -0.63 30.95 -20.52
C ASP A 98 0.00 32.26 -20.98
N PRO A 99 -0.70 33.38 -20.84
CA PRO A 99 -0.10 34.40 -19.99
C PRO A 99 -1.09 35.08 -19.04
N ALA A 100 -0.48 35.50 -17.94
CA ALA A 100 -1.00 36.27 -16.82
C ALA A 100 -1.96 37.42 -17.20
N SER A 101 -2.95 37.64 -16.34
CA SER A 101 -3.52 38.97 -16.17
C SER A 101 -3.58 39.32 -14.69
N ASP A 102 -2.65 40.18 -14.32
CA ASP A 102 -2.55 40.95 -13.09
C ASP A 102 -3.76 41.89 -12.99
N SER A 103 -4.48 41.86 -11.88
CA SER A 103 -5.35 42.98 -11.51
C SER A 103 -5.45 43.08 -10.00
N SER A 104 -4.41 43.71 -9.45
CA SER A 104 -4.47 44.45 -8.20
C SER A 104 -5.62 45.47 -8.25
N GLN A 105 -6.60 45.36 -7.35
CA GLN A 105 -7.29 46.54 -6.83
C GLN A 105 -7.78 46.34 -5.39
N VAL A 106 -7.20 47.20 -4.55
CA VAL A 106 -7.48 47.49 -3.15
C VAL A 106 -8.80 48.27 -3.03
N SER A 107 -9.63 47.94 -2.03
CA SER A 107 -10.31 48.87 -1.09
C SER A 107 -11.45 48.12 -0.36
N ILE A 108 -11.40 47.85 0.95
CA ILE A 108 -11.43 48.73 2.14
C ILE A 108 -12.86 48.95 2.69
N LEU A 109 -13.00 48.64 3.99
CA LEU A 109 -13.99 49.12 5.00
C LEU A 109 -15.48 48.78 4.76
N HIS A 110 -16.34 48.53 5.74
CA HIS A 110 -16.35 48.77 7.19
C HIS A 110 -17.30 47.76 7.84
#